data_AF-F3QHF2-F1
#
_entry.id   AF-F3QHF2-F1
#
_cell.length_a   1.000
_cell.length_b   1.000
_cell.length_c   1.000
_cell.angle_alpha   90.00
_cell.angle_beta   90.00
_cell.angle_gamma   90.00
#
_symmetry.space_group_name_H-M   'P 1'
#
loop_
_entity.id
_entity.type
_entity.pdbx_description
1 polymer ?
#
loop_
_entity_poly.entity_id
_entity_poly.type
_entity_poly.pdbx_seq_one_letter_code
_entity_poly.pdbx_strand_id
1 'polypeptide(L)'
;MNAHTREPFHIRILKGLLGIIWSIDWPLMVIVLILSAWGFVALYSAGYSFPWRIDGQIRNLAAAGAAMMLFATMPLKWTRNLAVPAYIVGLVLLVATLLFGVNTKGATRWLDIGVIRIQPSEIMKLATPLLIAWYFQIRLTAQEGVLKWWDYLVAFVMLALPVALILKQPDLGTSILVLASGFAVIFFAGLSWKFLLLLISGVLVALPIVWNSLYDYQRQRVLTLLDPSSDPLGAGFHTLQAIIAIGSGGMTGKGWMNGTQAHLDFIPERTSDFLFAVFSEEFGFFGDICLLGLYTLLIMRALYIASVANTVFERLLACAIATIFLIYSFVNMGMVSGILPVVGVPLPFMSYGGTALLILGICCGLLMKISAQRRIKVSLYGDDYRS
;
A
#
# COMPACT_ATOMS: atom_id res chain seq x y z
N MET A 1 -21.53 8.25 50.38
CA MET A 1 -21.68 9.57 49.74
C MET A 1 -20.52 9.72 48.75
N ASN A 2 -20.76 9.37 47.48
CA ASN A 2 -19.72 9.20 46.46
C ASN A 2 -19.21 10.56 45.95
N ALA A 3 -18.05 10.99 46.45
CA ALA A 3 -17.29 12.04 45.80
C ALA A 3 -16.53 11.42 44.61
N HIS A 4 -17.14 11.43 43.43
CA HIS A 4 -16.38 11.35 42.18
C HIS A 4 -15.51 12.61 42.10
N THR A 5 -14.30 12.56 42.67
CA THR A 5 -13.24 13.50 42.35
C THR A 5 -12.89 13.32 40.87
N ARG A 6 -13.59 14.08 40.01
CA ARG A 6 -13.24 14.18 38.59
C ARG A 6 -11.78 14.61 38.53
N GLU A 7 -10.94 13.79 37.90
CA GLU A 7 -9.53 14.14 37.72
C GLU A 7 -9.42 15.56 37.14
N PRO A 8 -8.48 16.38 37.63
CA PRO A 8 -8.29 17.73 37.15
C PRO A 8 -8.14 17.74 35.62
N PHE A 9 -8.78 18.71 34.96
CA PHE A 9 -8.82 18.81 33.49
C PHE A 9 -7.42 18.74 32.85
N HIS A 10 -6.44 19.40 33.46
CA HIS A 10 -5.04 19.38 32.99
C HIS A 10 -4.40 17.99 33.10
N ILE A 11 -4.69 17.20 34.14
CA ILE A 11 -4.19 15.82 34.28
C ILE A 11 -4.80 14.91 33.22
N ARG A 12 -6.09 15.10 32.90
CA ARG A 12 -6.77 14.35 31.84
C ARG A 12 -6.17 14.64 30.46
N ILE A 13 -5.85 15.91 30.18
CA ILE A 13 -5.14 16.31 28.95
C ILE A 13 -3.73 15.70 28.92
N LEU A 14 -2.98 15.79 30.02
CA LEU A 14 -1.62 15.28 30.10
C LEU A 14 -1.58 13.76 29.86
N LYS A 15 -2.50 13.01 30.48
CA LYS A 15 -2.67 11.57 30.25
C LYS A 15 -3.05 11.26 28.80
N GLY A 16 -3.90 12.09 28.19
CA GLY A 16 -4.25 11.98 26.77
C GLY A 16 -3.03 12.16 25.86
N LEU A 17 -2.26 13.23 26.06
CA LEU A 17 -1.04 13.54 25.30
C LEU A 17 0.04 12.46 25.49
N LEU A 18 0.26 12.03 26.72
CA LEU A 18 1.16 10.91 27.01
C LEU A 18 0.67 9.63 26.33
N GLY A 19 -0.63 9.33 26.37
CA GLY A 19 -1.21 8.18 25.67
C GLY A 19 -0.95 8.18 24.16
N ILE A 20 -0.97 9.37 23.53
CA ILE A 20 -0.60 9.52 22.11
C ILE A 20 0.88 9.21 21.91
N ILE A 21 1.78 9.80 22.69
CA ILE A 21 3.22 9.57 22.56
C ILE A 21 3.56 8.09 22.76
N TRP A 22 2.95 7.44 23.74
CA TRP A 22 3.14 6.01 24.01
C TRP A 22 2.55 5.10 22.92
N SER A 23 1.58 5.60 22.14
CA SER A 23 1.03 4.85 21.01
C SER A 23 1.96 4.80 19.79
N ILE A 24 2.92 5.73 19.70
CA ILE A 24 3.77 5.87 18.52
C ILE A 24 4.88 4.82 18.53
N ASP A 25 5.02 4.12 17.41
CA ASP A 25 6.18 3.29 17.11
C ASP A 25 7.27 4.17 16.47
N TRP A 26 8.22 4.63 17.28
CA TRP A 26 9.24 5.59 16.83
C TRP A 26 10.08 5.09 15.63
N PRO A 27 10.56 3.84 15.59
CA PRO A 27 11.28 3.36 14.41
C PRO A 27 10.45 3.44 13.13
N LEU A 28 9.18 3.02 13.17
CA LEU A 28 8.28 3.14 12.03
C LEU A 28 8.05 4.60 11.63
N MET A 29 7.81 5.49 12.60
CA MET A 29 7.57 6.91 12.36
C MET A 29 8.77 7.59 11.68
N VAL A 30 9.99 7.32 12.18
CA VAL A 30 11.22 7.90 11.62
C VAL A 30 11.43 7.44 10.17
N ILE A 31 11.23 6.16 9.87
CA ILE A 31 11.36 5.64 8.50
C ILE A 31 10.36 6.33 7.56
N VAL A 32 9.09 6.45 7.97
CA VAL A 32 8.06 7.11 7.15
C VAL A 32 8.36 8.60 6.96
N LEU A 33 8.86 9.29 7.99
CA LEU A 33 9.24 10.70 7.89
C LEU A 33 10.42 10.90 6.92
N ILE A 34 11.44 10.04 6.97
CA ILE A 34 12.58 10.10 6.05
C ILE A 34 12.10 9.85 4.61
N LEU A 35 11.31 8.81 4.37
CA LEU A 35 10.74 8.53 3.04
C LEU A 35 9.89 9.70 2.54
N SER A 36 9.05 10.27 3.38
CA SER A 36 8.20 11.42 3.01
C SER A 36 9.02 12.67 2.71
N ALA A 37 10.07 12.93 3.49
CA ALA A 37 10.95 14.08 3.28
C ALA A 37 11.74 13.96 1.98
N TRP A 38 12.37 12.80 1.73
CA TRP A 38 13.05 12.53 0.46
C TRP A 38 12.09 12.53 -0.73
N GLY A 39 10.90 11.98 -0.53
CA GLY A 39 9.81 12.05 -1.50
C GLY A 39 9.46 13.48 -1.87
N PHE A 40 9.34 14.36 -0.87
CA PHE A 40 9.05 15.77 -1.08
C PHE A 40 10.19 16.51 -1.81
N VAL A 41 11.45 16.22 -1.48
CA VAL A 41 12.63 16.77 -2.17
C VAL A 41 12.64 16.38 -3.65
N ALA A 42 12.41 15.10 -3.95
CA ALA A 42 12.32 14.61 -5.32
C ALA A 42 11.11 15.18 -6.06
N LEU A 43 9.96 15.27 -5.39
CA LEU A 43 8.72 15.82 -5.94
C LEU A 43 8.86 17.31 -6.27
N TYR A 44 9.57 18.07 -5.44
CA TYR A 44 9.83 19.49 -5.69
C TYR A 44 10.62 19.69 -6.99
N SER A 45 11.58 18.82 -7.27
CA SER A 45 12.30 18.82 -8.55
C SER A 45 11.42 18.38 -9.72
N ALA A 46 10.80 17.19 -9.60
CA ALA A 46 9.93 16.65 -10.64
C ALA A 46 8.71 17.54 -10.95
N GLY A 47 8.25 18.30 -9.97
CA GLY A 47 7.06 19.14 -9.99
C GLY A 47 7.34 20.62 -10.19
N TYR A 48 8.55 21.04 -10.59
CA TYR A 48 8.90 22.45 -10.76
C TYR A 48 7.89 23.23 -11.62
N SER A 49 7.41 22.62 -12.71
CA SER A 49 6.41 23.19 -13.62
C SER A 49 4.97 23.12 -13.08
N PHE A 50 4.73 22.47 -11.95
CA PHE A 50 3.40 22.20 -11.38
C PHE A 50 3.31 22.55 -9.88
N PRO A 51 3.38 23.85 -9.50
CA PRO A 51 3.37 24.26 -8.09
C PRO A 51 2.17 23.73 -7.30
N TRP A 52 1.00 23.63 -7.92
CA TRP A 52 -0.21 23.11 -7.28
C TRP A 52 -0.11 21.63 -6.86
N ARG A 53 0.76 20.83 -7.48
CA ARG A 53 1.03 19.45 -7.05
C ARG A 53 1.82 19.42 -5.74
N ILE A 54 2.69 20.40 -5.50
CA ILE A 54 3.43 20.55 -4.24
C ILE A 54 2.45 20.88 -3.11
N ASP A 55 1.61 21.90 -3.29
CA ASP A 55 0.57 22.26 -2.32
C ASP A 55 -0.39 21.09 -2.06
N GLY A 56 -0.76 20.38 -3.13
CA GLY A 56 -1.54 19.16 -3.03
C GLY A 56 -0.86 18.09 -2.18
N GLN A 57 0.44 17.86 -2.36
CA GLN A 57 1.18 16.85 -1.61
C GLN A 57 1.30 17.21 -0.13
N ILE A 58 1.53 18.48 0.21
CA ILE A 58 1.55 18.93 1.61
C ILE A 58 0.22 18.60 2.29
N ARG A 59 -0.90 18.91 1.64
CA ARG A 59 -2.24 18.56 2.15
C ARG A 59 -2.44 17.06 2.27
N ASN A 60 -1.99 16.29 1.28
CA ASN A 60 -2.10 14.83 1.30
C ASN A 60 -1.27 14.21 2.43
N LEU A 61 -0.03 14.68 2.64
CA LEU A 61 0.84 14.24 3.74
C LEU A 61 0.25 14.61 5.11
N ALA A 62 -0.32 15.81 5.23
CA ALA A 62 -1.02 16.23 6.45
C ALA A 62 -2.24 15.34 6.72
N ALA A 63 -3.05 15.05 5.71
CA ALA A 63 -4.20 14.16 5.81
C ALA A 63 -3.79 12.72 6.18
N ALA A 64 -2.73 12.20 5.56
CA ALA A 64 -2.19 10.88 5.86
C ALA A 64 -1.59 10.81 7.27
N GLY A 65 -0.89 11.84 7.72
CA GLY A 65 -0.38 11.96 9.09
C GLY A 65 -1.51 12.03 10.13
N ALA A 66 -2.57 12.79 9.85
CA ALA A 66 -3.75 12.85 10.68
C ALA A 66 -4.46 11.48 10.77
N ALA A 67 -4.64 10.80 9.63
CA ALA A 67 -5.20 9.45 9.59
C ALA A 67 -4.31 8.44 10.33
N MET A 68 -2.99 8.53 10.18
CA MET A 68 -2.04 7.71 10.92
C MET A 68 -2.21 7.86 12.43
N MET A 69 -2.26 9.10 12.94
CA MET A 69 -2.44 9.37 14.37
C MET A 69 -3.82 8.94 14.88
N LEU A 70 -4.87 9.14 14.08
CA LEU A 70 -6.22 8.66 14.39
C LEU A 70 -6.23 7.15 14.61
N PHE A 71 -5.69 6.37 13.66
CA PHE A 71 -5.67 4.92 13.75
C PHE A 71 -4.65 4.37 14.77
N ALA A 72 -3.56 5.11 15.04
CA ALA A 72 -2.59 4.76 16.10
C ALA A 72 -3.21 4.86 17.51
N THR A 73 -4.18 5.74 17.71
CA THR A 73 -4.85 5.93 19.00
C THR A 73 -6.12 5.08 19.12
N MET A 74 -6.84 4.86 18.01
CA MET A 74 -8.09 4.11 17.94
C MET A 74 -7.93 2.67 18.47
N PRO A 75 -8.81 2.19 19.38
CA PRO A 75 -8.75 0.81 19.86
C PRO A 75 -9.00 -0.19 18.72
N LEU A 76 -8.18 -1.24 18.63
CA LEU A 76 -8.27 -2.25 17.54
C LEU A 76 -9.62 -2.96 17.47
N LYS A 77 -10.39 -2.99 18.57
CA LYS A 77 -11.77 -3.50 18.59
C LYS A 77 -12.65 -2.76 17.57
N TRP A 78 -12.48 -1.45 17.42
CA TRP A 78 -13.24 -0.67 16.45
C TRP A 78 -12.83 -0.99 15.02
N THR A 79 -11.52 -1.05 14.73
CA THR A 79 -11.01 -1.47 13.42
C THR A 79 -11.52 -2.86 13.04
N ARG A 80 -11.52 -3.78 14.00
CA ARG A 80 -12.05 -5.14 13.82
C ARG A 80 -13.55 -5.14 13.50
N ASN A 81 -14.34 -4.29 14.16
CA ASN A 81 -15.76 -4.15 13.86
C ASN A 81 -16.02 -3.44 12.53
N LEU A 82 -15.07 -2.61 12.07
CA LEU A 82 -15.13 -1.93 10.77
C LEU A 82 -14.80 -2.85 9.59
N ALA A 83 -14.19 -4.01 9.83
CA ALA A 83 -13.75 -4.95 8.77
C ALA A 83 -14.88 -5.31 7.79
N VAL A 84 -16.04 -5.73 8.29
CA VAL A 84 -17.20 -6.12 7.46
C VAL A 84 -17.82 -4.90 6.78
N PRO A 85 -18.16 -3.79 7.48
CA PRO A 85 -18.68 -2.59 6.81
C PRO A 85 -17.75 -2.03 5.75
N ALA A 86 -16.44 -1.91 6.02
CA ALA A 86 -15.48 -1.35 5.07
C ALA A 86 -15.39 -2.17 3.79
N TYR A 87 -15.41 -3.51 3.91
CA TYR A 87 -15.40 -4.39 2.75
C TYR A 87 -16.70 -4.29 1.94
N ILE A 88 -17.87 -4.32 2.60
CA ILE A 88 -19.17 -4.22 1.91
C ILE A 88 -19.31 -2.87 1.22
N VAL A 89 -19.01 -1.77 1.92
CA VAL A 89 -19.03 -0.43 1.34
C VAL A 89 -18.05 -0.34 0.17
N GLY A 90 -16.83 -0.87 0.32
CA GLY A 90 -15.84 -0.89 -0.75
C GLY A 90 -16.30 -1.69 -1.98
N LEU A 91 -16.97 -2.82 -1.79
CA LEU A 91 -17.59 -3.58 -2.89
C LEU A 91 -18.70 -2.80 -3.59
N VAL A 92 -19.61 -2.20 -2.81
CA VAL A 92 -20.68 -1.36 -3.35
C VAL A 92 -20.09 -0.21 -4.16
N LEU A 93 -19.03 0.43 -3.66
CA LEU A 93 -18.33 1.48 -4.38
C LEU A 93 -17.63 0.96 -5.65
N LEU A 94 -17.04 -0.23 -5.65
CA LEU A 94 -16.48 -0.83 -6.87
C LEU A 94 -17.56 -1.09 -7.92
N VAL A 95 -18.72 -1.58 -7.52
CA VAL A 95 -19.87 -1.75 -8.42
C VAL A 95 -20.36 -0.39 -8.91
N ALA A 96 -20.46 0.61 -8.03
CA ALA A 96 -20.83 1.96 -8.40
C ALA A 96 -19.86 2.57 -9.42
N THR A 97 -18.54 2.35 -9.28
CA THR A 97 -17.54 2.80 -10.26
C THR A 97 -17.72 2.13 -11.63
N LEU A 98 -18.18 0.87 -11.70
CA LEU A 98 -18.47 0.22 -12.98
C LEU A 98 -19.70 0.82 -13.68
N LEU A 99 -20.66 1.36 -12.93
CA LEU A 99 -21.91 1.90 -13.46
C LEU A 99 -21.86 3.40 -13.72
N PHE A 100 -21.19 4.15 -12.84
CA PHE A 100 -21.20 5.62 -12.78
C PHE A 100 -19.79 6.22 -12.73
N GLY A 101 -18.75 5.42 -12.93
CA GLY A 101 -17.36 5.89 -12.88
C GLY A 101 -17.02 6.85 -14.01
N VAL A 102 -16.15 7.80 -13.71
CA VAL A 102 -15.66 8.77 -14.69
C VAL A 102 -14.52 8.15 -15.48
N ASN A 103 -14.60 8.19 -16.81
CA ASN A 103 -13.53 7.71 -17.67
C ASN A 103 -12.38 8.72 -17.66
N THR A 104 -11.21 8.31 -17.17
CA THR A 104 -9.99 9.11 -17.19
C THR A 104 -8.88 8.29 -17.83
N LYS A 105 -8.26 8.81 -18.90
CA LYS A 105 -7.19 8.12 -19.64
C LYS A 105 -7.56 6.70 -20.10
N GLY A 106 -8.80 6.49 -20.54
CA GLY A 106 -9.28 5.20 -21.06
C GLY A 106 -9.68 4.18 -20.00
N ALA A 107 -9.70 4.53 -18.70
CA ALA A 107 -10.15 3.64 -17.63
C ALA A 107 -11.15 4.33 -16.69
N THR A 108 -12.21 3.60 -16.32
CA THR A 108 -13.24 4.03 -15.35
C THR A 108 -12.86 3.52 -13.95
N ARG A 109 -11.95 4.25 -13.28
CA ARG A 109 -11.41 3.88 -11.95
C ARG A 109 -11.85 4.82 -10.83
N TRP A 110 -12.31 6.00 -11.20
CA TRP A 110 -12.57 7.09 -10.26
C TRP A 110 -14.07 7.34 -10.15
N LEU A 111 -14.52 7.53 -8.92
CA LEU A 111 -15.87 8.00 -8.64
C LEU A 111 -15.78 9.47 -8.22
N ASP A 112 -16.43 10.33 -8.99
CA ASP A 112 -16.47 11.76 -8.73
C ASP A 112 -17.71 12.09 -7.89
N ILE A 113 -17.50 12.46 -6.63
CA ILE A 113 -18.57 12.83 -5.68
C ILE A 113 -18.81 14.35 -5.76
N GLY A 114 -18.33 15.02 -6.81
CA GLY A 114 -18.46 16.45 -7.06
C GLY A 114 -17.44 17.29 -6.29
N VAL A 115 -17.17 16.96 -5.02
CA VAL A 115 -16.20 17.67 -4.18
C VAL A 115 -14.83 16.98 -4.18
N ILE A 116 -14.83 15.64 -4.25
CA ILE A 116 -13.62 14.82 -4.12
C ILE A 116 -13.76 13.62 -5.07
N ARG A 117 -12.65 13.27 -5.73
CA ARG A 117 -12.52 12.03 -6.49
C ARG A 117 -11.93 10.94 -5.59
N ILE A 118 -12.66 9.84 -5.47
CA ILE A 118 -12.24 8.68 -4.69
C ILE A 118 -12.01 7.51 -5.64
N GLN A 119 -10.94 6.77 -5.41
CA GLN A 119 -10.67 5.51 -6.08
C GLN A 119 -11.02 4.36 -5.13
N PRO A 120 -12.17 3.67 -5.30
CA PRO A 120 -12.60 2.63 -4.35
C PRO A 120 -11.64 1.44 -4.29
N SER A 121 -10.93 1.15 -5.39
CA SER A 121 -9.94 0.08 -5.43
C SER A 121 -8.76 0.33 -4.46
N GLU A 122 -8.46 1.60 -4.15
CA GLU A 122 -7.47 1.96 -3.12
C GLU A 122 -7.87 1.47 -1.73
N ILE A 123 -9.15 1.63 -1.37
CA ILE A 123 -9.71 1.21 -0.08
C ILE A 123 -9.66 -0.31 0.04
N MET A 124 -9.92 -1.02 -1.05
CA MET A 124 -9.98 -2.48 -1.06
C MET A 124 -8.64 -3.16 -0.81
N LYS A 125 -7.51 -2.47 -1.00
CA LYS A 125 -6.18 -2.97 -0.62
C LYS A 125 -6.03 -3.20 0.87
N LEU A 126 -6.74 -2.43 1.70
CA LEU A 126 -6.75 -2.62 3.14
C LEU A 126 -8.01 -3.34 3.62
N ALA A 127 -9.18 -3.01 3.06
CA ALA A 127 -10.45 -3.59 3.52
C ALA A 127 -10.53 -5.11 3.28
N THR A 128 -9.99 -5.60 2.16
CA THR A 128 -9.98 -7.04 1.84
C THR A 128 -9.13 -7.85 2.83
N PRO A 129 -7.83 -7.56 3.04
CA PRO A 129 -7.06 -8.28 4.04
C PRO A 129 -7.58 -8.08 5.46
N LEU A 130 -8.14 -6.91 5.79
CA LEU A 130 -8.78 -6.66 7.08
C LEU A 130 -9.97 -7.59 7.32
N LEU A 131 -10.85 -7.78 6.32
CA LEU A 131 -11.97 -8.72 6.40
C LEU A 131 -11.48 -10.16 6.55
N ILE A 132 -10.51 -10.58 5.75
CA ILE A 132 -10.01 -11.96 5.77
C ILE A 132 -9.34 -12.25 7.13
N ALA A 133 -8.58 -11.31 7.68
CA ALA A 133 -7.97 -11.44 9.01
C ALA A 133 -9.04 -11.54 10.11
N TRP A 134 -10.11 -10.74 10.00
CA TRP A 134 -11.27 -10.81 10.89
C TRP A 134 -11.97 -12.17 10.81
N TYR A 135 -12.19 -12.68 9.60
CA TYR A 135 -12.82 -13.97 9.34
C TYR A 135 -12.02 -15.11 9.97
N PHE A 136 -10.71 -15.18 9.71
CA PHE A 136 -9.87 -16.23 10.28
C PHE A 136 -9.80 -16.16 11.80
N GLN A 137 -9.73 -14.97 12.40
CA GLN A 137 -9.78 -14.83 13.86
C GLN A 137 -11.06 -15.45 14.44
N ILE A 138 -12.23 -15.18 13.85
CA ILE A 138 -13.50 -15.74 14.31
C ILE A 138 -13.53 -17.25 14.15
N ARG A 139 -13.08 -17.76 12.99
CA ARG A 139 -13.07 -19.20 12.72
C ARG A 139 -12.12 -19.96 13.64
N LEU A 140 -10.94 -19.43 13.90
CA LEU A 140 -10.00 -20.02 14.85
C LEU A 140 -10.59 -20.10 16.25
N THR A 141 -11.26 -19.03 16.70
CA THR A 141 -11.92 -19.01 18.01
C THR A 141 -13.09 -19.99 18.08
N ALA A 142 -13.88 -20.13 17.01
CA ALA A 142 -15.03 -21.02 16.96
C ALA A 142 -14.67 -22.51 16.79
N GLN A 143 -13.49 -22.81 16.25
CA GLN A 143 -13.04 -24.17 15.90
C GLN A 143 -11.84 -24.62 16.77
N GLU A 144 -11.75 -24.10 17.99
CA GLU A 144 -10.73 -24.50 18.99
C GLU A 144 -9.28 -24.47 18.45
N GLY A 145 -8.98 -23.49 17.59
CA GLY A 145 -7.64 -23.26 17.05
C GLY A 145 -7.31 -23.94 15.73
N VAL A 146 -8.22 -24.74 15.17
CA VAL A 146 -8.00 -25.48 13.91
C VAL A 146 -8.81 -24.85 12.77
N LEU A 147 -8.17 -24.53 11.64
CA LEU A 147 -8.86 -24.09 10.42
C LEU A 147 -9.17 -25.29 9.52
N LYS A 148 -10.38 -25.31 8.96
CA LYS A 148 -10.80 -26.33 7.99
C LYS A 148 -10.57 -25.84 6.56
N TRP A 149 -10.48 -26.77 5.60
CA TRP A 149 -10.18 -26.41 4.21
C TRP A 149 -11.24 -25.47 3.58
N TRP A 150 -12.51 -25.58 3.97
CA TRP A 150 -13.58 -24.68 3.52
C TRP A 150 -13.41 -23.25 4.04
N ASP A 151 -12.70 -23.04 5.16
CA ASP A 151 -12.40 -21.68 5.62
C ASP A 151 -11.45 -20.96 4.67
N TYR A 152 -10.48 -21.69 4.11
CA TYR A 152 -9.61 -21.15 3.06
C TYR A 152 -10.40 -20.88 1.78
N LEU A 153 -11.33 -21.78 1.39
CA LEU A 153 -12.18 -21.57 0.21
C LEU A 153 -13.03 -20.29 0.36
N VAL A 154 -13.65 -20.08 1.51
CA VAL A 154 -14.42 -18.85 1.79
C VAL A 154 -13.53 -17.60 1.71
N ALA A 155 -12.32 -17.67 2.27
CA ALA A 155 -11.36 -16.56 2.18
C ALA A 155 -10.93 -16.27 0.73
N PHE A 156 -10.72 -17.30 -0.10
CA PHE A 156 -10.45 -17.13 -1.52
C PHE A 156 -11.61 -16.49 -2.27
N VAL A 157 -12.86 -16.81 -1.93
CA VAL A 157 -14.04 -16.14 -2.51
C VAL A 157 -14.09 -14.66 -2.10
N MET A 158 -13.84 -14.35 -0.83
CA MET A 158 -13.73 -12.97 -0.34
C MET A 158 -12.61 -12.18 -1.03
N LEU A 159 -11.52 -12.84 -1.43
CA LEU A 159 -10.44 -12.21 -2.18
C LEU A 159 -10.77 -12.05 -3.67
N ALA A 160 -11.33 -13.09 -4.29
CA ALA A 160 -11.58 -13.13 -5.73
C ALA A 160 -12.61 -12.09 -6.17
N LEU A 161 -13.62 -11.81 -5.33
CA LEU A 161 -14.71 -10.90 -5.66
C LEU A 161 -14.23 -9.46 -5.96
N PRO A 162 -13.49 -8.76 -5.07
CA PRO A 162 -12.97 -7.44 -5.39
C PRO A 162 -11.93 -7.47 -6.50
N VAL A 163 -11.07 -8.49 -6.57
CA VAL A 163 -10.07 -8.61 -7.65
C VAL A 163 -10.75 -8.68 -9.02
N ALA A 164 -11.81 -9.48 -9.16
CA ALA A 164 -12.56 -9.60 -10.40
C ALA A 164 -13.25 -8.28 -10.80
N LEU A 165 -13.82 -7.54 -9.83
CA LEU A 165 -14.42 -6.23 -10.10
C LEU A 165 -13.38 -5.20 -10.54
N ILE A 166 -12.21 -5.18 -9.92
CA ILE A 166 -11.12 -4.24 -10.26
C ILE A 166 -10.53 -4.58 -11.65
N LEU A 167 -10.40 -5.87 -11.99
CA LEU A 167 -9.96 -6.29 -13.32
C LEU A 167 -10.93 -5.82 -14.43
N LYS A 168 -12.23 -5.73 -14.13
CA LYS A 168 -13.23 -5.13 -15.05
C LYS A 168 -13.13 -3.61 -15.19
N GLN A 169 -12.41 -2.91 -14.30
CA GLN A 169 -12.17 -1.45 -14.32
C GLN A 169 -10.86 -1.05 -15.04
N PRO A 170 -10.43 -1.86 -16.03
CA PRO A 170 -9.06 -1.96 -16.53
C PRO A 170 -7.92 -1.57 -15.55
N ASP A 171 -7.97 -1.95 -14.26
CA ASP A 171 -6.99 -1.56 -13.24
C ASP A 171 -6.12 -2.73 -12.77
N LEU A 172 -5.17 -3.13 -13.63
CA LEU A 172 -4.29 -4.27 -13.36
C LEU A 172 -3.40 -4.03 -12.12
N GLY A 173 -2.86 -2.81 -11.95
CA GLY A 173 -1.93 -2.51 -10.86
C GLY A 173 -2.57 -2.68 -9.49
N THR A 174 -3.76 -2.10 -9.31
CA THR A 174 -4.48 -2.24 -8.05
C THR A 174 -4.98 -3.66 -7.84
N SER A 175 -5.37 -4.37 -8.90
CA SER A 175 -5.81 -5.78 -8.77
C SER A 175 -4.70 -6.68 -8.22
N ILE A 176 -3.44 -6.49 -8.67
CA ILE A 176 -2.28 -7.22 -8.17
C ILE A 176 -2.01 -6.89 -6.69
N LEU A 177 -2.12 -5.62 -6.32
CA LEU A 177 -1.94 -5.18 -4.93
C LEU A 177 -3.00 -5.77 -3.98
N VAL A 178 -4.27 -5.77 -4.39
CA VAL A 178 -5.37 -6.37 -3.62
C VAL A 178 -5.20 -7.90 -3.54
N LEU A 179 -4.87 -8.53 -4.66
CA LEU A 179 -4.61 -9.98 -4.71
C LEU A 179 -3.48 -10.37 -3.78
N ALA A 180 -2.33 -9.69 -3.86
CA ALA A 180 -1.14 -10.03 -3.07
C ALA A 180 -1.35 -9.78 -1.58
N SER A 181 -1.95 -8.64 -1.20
CA SER A 181 -2.21 -8.31 0.21
C SER A 181 -3.26 -9.23 0.85
N GLY A 182 -4.34 -9.56 0.14
CA GLY A 182 -5.33 -10.52 0.61
C GLY A 182 -4.82 -11.95 0.64
N PHE A 183 -4.07 -12.37 -0.38
CA PHE A 183 -3.46 -13.69 -0.43
C PHE A 183 -2.43 -13.87 0.69
N ALA A 184 -1.66 -12.83 1.03
CA ALA A 184 -0.74 -12.89 2.16
C ALA A 184 -1.44 -13.26 3.46
N VAL A 185 -2.64 -12.72 3.73
CA VAL A 185 -3.43 -13.12 4.90
C VAL A 185 -3.76 -14.61 4.87
N ILE A 186 -4.22 -15.13 3.73
CA ILE A 186 -4.55 -16.55 3.55
C ILE A 186 -3.31 -17.42 3.76
N PHE A 187 -2.17 -17.00 3.21
CA PHE A 187 -0.90 -17.69 3.35
C PHE A 187 -0.43 -17.73 4.81
N PHE A 188 -0.34 -16.57 5.47
CA PHE A 188 0.10 -16.46 6.86
C PHE A 188 -0.90 -17.04 7.88
N ALA A 189 -2.14 -17.31 7.47
CA ALA A 189 -3.11 -18.05 8.28
C ALA A 189 -2.81 -19.57 8.36
N GLY A 190 -1.80 -20.06 7.65
CA GLY A 190 -1.33 -21.45 7.73
C GLY A 190 -1.56 -22.27 6.47
N LEU A 191 -1.81 -21.65 5.32
CA LEU A 191 -1.89 -22.36 4.05
C LEU A 191 -0.53 -22.99 3.73
N SER A 192 -0.50 -24.28 3.39
CA SER A 192 0.77 -24.96 3.11
C SER A 192 1.50 -24.34 1.92
N TRP A 193 2.82 -24.20 1.99
CA TRP A 193 3.66 -23.70 0.90
C TRP A 193 3.52 -24.52 -0.41
N LYS A 194 3.13 -25.79 -0.30
CA LYS A 194 2.82 -26.66 -1.44
C LYS A 194 1.65 -26.12 -2.28
N PHE A 195 0.66 -25.51 -1.64
CA PHE A 195 -0.46 -24.86 -2.36
C PHE A 195 0.01 -23.62 -3.12
N LEU A 196 0.99 -22.87 -2.59
CA LEU A 196 1.59 -21.75 -3.32
C LEU A 196 2.28 -22.24 -4.59
N LEU A 197 3.08 -23.32 -4.49
CA LEU A 197 3.69 -23.94 -5.67
C LEU A 197 2.66 -24.43 -6.68
N LEU A 198 1.57 -25.06 -6.21
CA LEU A 198 0.47 -25.52 -7.06
C LEU A 198 -0.22 -24.34 -7.78
N LEU A 199 -0.41 -23.22 -7.10
CA LEU A 199 -1.04 -22.03 -7.68
C LEU A 199 -0.13 -21.40 -8.74
N ILE A 200 1.16 -21.26 -8.44
CA ILE A 200 2.16 -20.76 -9.39
C ILE A 200 2.25 -21.68 -10.61
N SER A 201 2.37 -23.00 -10.42
CA SER A 201 2.44 -23.95 -11.52
C SER A 201 1.15 -23.97 -12.34
N GLY A 202 -0.01 -23.87 -11.69
CA GLY A 202 -1.31 -23.74 -12.36
C GLY A 202 -1.40 -22.49 -13.23
N VAL A 203 -0.93 -21.34 -12.75
CA VAL A 203 -0.86 -20.10 -13.54
C VAL A 203 0.08 -20.28 -14.73
N LEU A 204 1.27 -20.85 -14.53
CA LEU A 204 2.25 -21.09 -15.60
C LEU A 204 1.69 -22.01 -16.69
N VAL A 205 1.02 -23.09 -16.32
CA VAL A 205 0.38 -24.02 -17.26
C VAL A 205 -0.79 -23.36 -17.98
N ALA A 206 -1.54 -22.49 -17.30
CA ALA A 206 -2.66 -21.76 -17.88
C ALA A 206 -2.23 -20.59 -18.78
N LEU A 207 -0.95 -20.18 -18.80
CA LEU A 207 -0.49 -19.01 -19.55
C LEU A 207 -0.93 -18.98 -21.02
N PRO A 208 -0.88 -20.07 -21.81
CA PRO A 208 -1.34 -20.05 -23.20
C PRO A 208 -2.84 -19.76 -23.33
N ILE A 209 -3.64 -20.30 -22.40
CA ILE A 209 -5.10 -20.09 -22.36
C ILE A 209 -5.41 -18.65 -21.93
N VAL A 210 -4.71 -18.19 -20.89
CA VAL A 210 -4.82 -16.83 -20.37
C VAL A 210 -4.45 -15.83 -21.47
N TRP A 211 -3.33 -16.03 -22.18
CA TRP A 211 -2.87 -15.16 -23.26
C TRP A 211 -3.94 -14.92 -24.32
N ASN A 212 -4.61 -15.99 -24.76
CA ASN A 212 -5.68 -15.90 -25.75
C ASN A 212 -6.94 -15.22 -25.20
N SER A 213 -7.14 -15.24 -23.89
CA SER A 213 -8.28 -14.65 -23.19
C SER A 213 -8.01 -13.25 -22.63
N LEU A 214 -6.78 -12.75 -22.73
CA LEU A 214 -6.41 -11.40 -22.31
C LEU A 214 -7.10 -10.37 -23.20
N TYR A 215 -7.65 -9.32 -22.57
CA TYR A 215 -8.10 -8.14 -23.30
C TYR A 215 -6.93 -7.46 -24.03
N ASP A 216 -7.22 -6.75 -25.12
CA ASP A 216 -6.20 -6.10 -25.96
C ASP A 216 -5.26 -5.20 -25.15
N TYR A 217 -5.81 -4.42 -24.22
CA TYR A 217 -5.01 -3.54 -23.35
C TYR A 217 -4.05 -4.31 -22.42
N GLN A 218 -4.42 -5.52 -21.99
CA GLN A 218 -3.58 -6.36 -21.13
C GLN A 218 -2.44 -6.97 -21.95
N ARG A 219 -2.75 -7.43 -23.16
CA ARG A 219 -1.77 -7.98 -24.10
C ARG A 219 -0.77 -6.91 -24.52
N GLN A 220 -1.26 -5.71 -24.83
CA GLN A 220 -0.42 -4.57 -25.20
C GLN A 220 0.60 -4.27 -24.10
N ARG A 221 0.23 -4.28 -22.81
CA ARG A 221 1.17 -4.07 -21.71
C ARG A 221 2.31 -5.09 -21.65
N VAL A 222 2.04 -6.36 -21.98
CA VAL A 222 3.07 -7.40 -22.04
C VAL A 222 3.95 -7.21 -23.27
N LEU A 223 3.36 -6.93 -24.43
CA LEU A 223 4.11 -6.70 -25.68
C LEU A 223 5.00 -5.47 -25.59
N THR A 224 4.50 -4.37 -25.04
CA THR A 224 5.27 -3.13 -24.81
C THR A 224 6.37 -3.31 -23.77
N LEU A 225 6.25 -4.25 -22.84
CA LEU A 225 7.36 -4.60 -21.94
C LEU A 225 8.49 -5.33 -22.69
N LEU A 226 8.13 -6.28 -23.54
CA LEU A 226 9.10 -7.08 -24.31
C LEU A 226 9.76 -6.27 -25.42
N ASP A 227 8.98 -5.40 -26.08
CA ASP A 227 9.44 -4.47 -27.09
C ASP A 227 8.84 -3.07 -26.85
N PRO A 228 9.51 -2.23 -26.03
CA PRO A 228 9.09 -0.85 -25.81
C PRO A 228 9.07 0.00 -27.08
N SER A 229 9.79 -0.40 -28.13
CA SER A 229 9.85 0.35 -29.40
C SER A 229 8.57 0.22 -30.24
N SER A 230 7.74 -0.79 -29.93
CA SER A 230 6.43 -0.99 -30.57
C SER A 230 5.38 0.07 -30.21
N ASP A 231 5.59 0.83 -29.12
CA ASP A 231 4.73 1.94 -28.69
C ASP A 231 5.55 3.21 -28.40
N PRO A 232 6.12 3.85 -29.44
CA PRO A 232 7.06 4.95 -29.30
C PRO A 232 6.42 6.28 -28.87
N LEU A 233 5.10 6.35 -28.75
CA LEU A 233 4.36 7.54 -28.31
C LEU A 233 3.54 7.32 -27.02
N GLY A 234 3.38 6.08 -26.58
CA GLY A 234 2.57 5.71 -25.41
C GLY A 234 3.39 5.21 -24.22
N ALA A 235 3.00 4.05 -23.70
CA ALA A 235 3.59 3.49 -22.48
C ALA A 235 5.06 3.07 -22.68
N GLY A 236 5.39 2.59 -23.89
CA GLY A 236 6.75 2.16 -24.24
C GLY A 236 7.74 3.32 -24.20
N PHE A 237 7.34 4.49 -24.69
CA PHE A 237 8.12 5.72 -24.59
C PHE A 237 8.45 6.10 -23.15
N HIS A 238 7.46 6.08 -22.24
CA HIS A 238 7.68 6.44 -20.85
C HIS A 238 8.61 5.46 -20.13
N THR A 239 8.48 4.16 -20.39
CA THR A 239 9.40 3.16 -19.85
C THR A 239 10.82 3.37 -20.38
N LEU A 240 10.98 3.63 -21.68
CA LEU A 240 12.31 3.86 -22.27
C LEU A 240 12.98 5.11 -21.68
N GLN A 241 12.24 6.21 -21.53
CA GLN A 241 12.75 7.43 -20.92
C GLN A 241 13.09 7.26 -19.44
N ALA A 242 12.29 6.47 -18.71
CA ALA A 242 12.60 6.13 -17.33
C ALA A 242 13.91 5.34 -17.20
N ILE A 243 14.13 4.36 -18.08
CA ILE A 243 15.38 3.58 -18.11
C ILE A 243 16.57 4.48 -18.46
N ILE A 244 16.43 5.38 -19.43
CA ILE A 244 17.46 6.36 -19.79
C ILE A 244 17.76 7.29 -18.62
N ALA A 245 16.74 7.78 -17.92
CA ALA A 245 16.90 8.65 -16.75
C ALA A 245 17.69 7.95 -15.65
N ILE A 246 17.30 6.72 -15.27
CA ILE A 246 18.01 5.88 -14.30
C ILE A 246 19.47 5.68 -14.73
N GLY A 247 19.70 5.28 -15.98
CA GLY A 247 21.05 5.04 -16.50
C GLY A 247 21.92 6.31 -16.50
N SER A 248 21.32 7.47 -16.77
CA SER A 248 22.03 8.74 -16.83
C SER A 248 22.43 9.30 -15.45
N GLY A 249 21.83 8.81 -14.37
CA GLY A 249 22.22 9.18 -13.00
C GLY A 249 23.61 8.65 -12.61
N GLY A 250 24.09 7.58 -13.26
CA GLY A 250 25.37 6.98 -12.92
C GLY A 250 25.47 6.59 -11.44
N MET A 251 26.68 6.64 -10.86
CA MET A 251 26.90 6.22 -9.47
C MET A 251 26.36 7.22 -8.44
N THR A 252 26.58 8.52 -8.68
CA THR A 252 26.36 9.60 -7.70
C THR A 252 25.16 10.50 -8.00
N GLY A 253 24.52 10.32 -9.16
CA GLY A 253 23.46 11.20 -9.64
C GLY A 253 24.00 12.43 -10.35
N LYS A 254 23.11 13.13 -11.06
CA LYS A 254 23.41 14.44 -11.67
C LYS A 254 23.37 15.60 -10.67
N GLY A 255 22.89 15.34 -9.45
CA GLY A 255 22.60 16.35 -8.44
C GLY A 255 21.15 16.83 -8.51
N TRP A 256 20.64 17.24 -7.35
CA TRP A 256 19.27 17.74 -7.20
C TRP A 256 19.00 18.91 -8.15
N MET A 257 17.83 18.92 -8.80
CA MET A 257 17.42 19.90 -9.82
C MET A 257 18.21 19.91 -11.14
N ASN A 258 19.17 18.99 -11.33
CA ASN A 258 19.95 18.91 -12.57
C ASN A 258 19.51 17.74 -13.48
N GLY A 259 18.40 17.08 -13.18
CA GLY A 259 17.86 15.97 -13.98
C GLY A 259 17.35 16.46 -15.34
N THR A 260 17.93 15.98 -16.44
CA THR A 260 17.58 16.46 -17.79
C THR A 260 16.29 15.81 -18.30
N GLN A 261 16.06 14.54 -18.00
CA GLN A 261 14.88 13.82 -18.50
C GLN A 261 13.61 14.25 -17.77
N ALA A 262 13.75 14.51 -16.47
CA ALA A 262 12.68 15.04 -15.64
C ALA A 262 12.22 16.43 -16.10
N HIS A 263 13.14 17.34 -16.44
CA HIS A 263 12.82 18.75 -16.71
C HIS A 263 12.37 19.04 -18.14
N LEU A 264 12.72 18.18 -19.10
CA LEU A 264 12.38 18.36 -20.53
C LEU A 264 11.04 17.70 -20.94
N ASP A 265 10.15 17.43 -19.98
CA ASP A 265 8.80 16.87 -20.24
C ASP A 265 8.75 15.51 -20.95
N PHE A 266 9.86 14.77 -21.00
CA PHE A 266 9.90 13.42 -21.59
C PHE A 266 9.14 12.37 -20.77
N ILE A 267 8.80 12.66 -19.50
CA ILE A 267 8.03 11.78 -18.61
C ILE A 267 6.81 12.54 -18.03
N PRO A 268 5.62 12.40 -18.63
CA PRO A 268 4.40 13.13 -18.21
C PRO A 268 3.93 12.81 -16.78
N GLU A 269 4.17 11.60 -16.30
CA GLU A 269 3.78 11.13 -14.96
C GLU A 269 4.96 11.09 -13.97
N ARG A 270 5.91 12.01 -14.13
CA ARG A 270 7.13 12.10 -13.30
C ARG A 270 6.90 12.45 -11.83
N THR A 271 5.76 13.04 -11.48
CA THR A 271 5.44 13.36 -10.08
C THR A 271 4.68 12.25 -9.36
N SER A 272 4.12 11.30 -10.10
CA SER A 272 3.24 10.22 -9.64
C SER A 272 3.96 8.89 -9.83
N ASP A 273 3.67 8.18 -10.92
CA ASP A 273 4.08 6.79 -11.12
C ASP A 273 5.57 6.64 -11.44
N PHE A 274 6.19 7.66 -12.04
CA PHE A 274 7.58 7.65 -12.48
C PHE A 274 8.52 8.51 -11.62
N LEU A 275 8.12 8.88 -10.41
CA LEU A 275 8.97 9.68 -9.51
C LEU A 275 10.30 8.99 -9.20
N PHE A 276 10.32 7.65 -9.16
CA PHE A 276 11.54 6.88 -8.97
C PHE A 276 12.59 7.15 -10.07
N ALA A 277 12.18 7.35 -11.34
CA ALA A 277 13.14 7.64 -12.42
C ALA A 277 13.84 9.00 -12.22
N VAL A 278 13.09 10.01 -11.77
CA VAL A 278 13.64 11.33 -11.44
C VAL A 278 14.59 11.23 -10.25
N PHE A 279 14.18 10.49 -9.22
CA PHE A 279 15.00 10.24 -8.05
C PHE A 279 16.32 9.55 -8.44
N SER A 280 16.28 8.50 -9.24
CA SER A 280 17.48 7.79 -9.70
C SER A 280 18.37 8.65 -10.61
N GLU A 281 17.81 9.51 -11.45
CA GLU A 281 18.59 10.45 -12.27
C GLU A 281 19.36 11.45 -11.40
N GLU A 282 18.74 11.97 -10.34
CA GLU A 282 19.32 13.02 -9.50
C GLU A 282 20.26 12.52 -8.42
N PHE A 283 19.95 11.38 -7.81
CA PHE A 283 20.71 10.81 -6.69
C PHE A 283 21.56 9.58 -7.06
N GLY A 284 21.37 9.04 -8.27
CA GLY A 284 22.14 7.93 -8.81
C GLY A 284 22.00 6.63 -8.03
N PHE A 285 22.90 5.70 -8.35
CA PHE A 285 22.93 4.36 -7.77
C PHE A 285 23.00 4.34 -6.23
N PHE A 286 23.80 5.22 -5.61
CA PHE A 286 23.88 5.28 -4.15
C PHE A 286 22.56 5.78 -3.52
N GLY A 287 21.89 6.73 -4.16
CA GLY A 287 20.55 7.15 -3.77
C GLY A 287 19.56 5.98 -3.80
N ASP A 288 19.59 5.20 -4.89
CA ASP A 288 18.72 4.04 -5.07
C ASP A 288 18.95 2.95 -4.02
N ILE A 289 20.21 2.63 -3.68
CA ILE A 289 20.55 1.69 -2.61
C ILE A 289 20.02 2.18 -1.26
N CYS A 290 20.24 3.46 -0.94
CA CYS A 290 19.73 4.05 0.30
C CYS A 290 18.20 3.96 0.35
N LEU A 291 17.51 4.23 -0.76
CA LEU A 291 16.07 4.14 -0.84
C LEU A 291 15.55 2.71 -0.68
N LEU A 292 16.17 1.74 -1.36
CA LEU A 292 15.89 0.31 -1.18
C LEU A 292 16.13 -0.14 0.26
N GLY A 293 17.18 0.36 0.91
CA GLY A 293 17.45 0.17 2.32
C GLY A 293 16.31 0.67 3.21
N LEU A 294 15.81 1.89 2.97
CA LEU A 294 14.69 2.46 3.72
C LEU A 294 13.40 1.66 3.56
N TYR A 295 13.06 1.22 2.34
CA TYR A 295 11.90 0.34 2.14
C TYR A 295 12.08 -1.02 2.80
N THR A 296 13.28 -1.59 2.75
CA THR A 296 13.60 -2.85 3.44
C THR A 296 13.41 -2.68 4.94
N LEU A 297 13.90 -1.59 5.55
CA LEU A 297 13.68 -1.29 6.97
C LEU A 297 12.19 -1.10 7.31
N LEU A 298 11.42 -0.43 6.45
CA LEU A 298 9.97 -0.27 6.62
C LEU A 298 9.26 -1.64 6.66
N ILE A 299 9.56 -2.50 5.70
CA ILE A 299 8.96 -3.84 5.57
C ILE A 299 9.38 -4.72 6.74
N MET A 300 10.67 -4.73 7.07
CA MET A 300 11.21 -5.49 8.22
C MET A 300 10.60 -5.03 9.53
N ARG A 301 10.37 -3.72 9.70
CA ARG A 301 9.70 -3.20 10.90
C ARG A 301 8.24 -3.67 10.96
N ALA A 302 7.52 -3.65 9.85
CA ALA A 302 6.14 -4.15 9.79
C ALA A 302 6.06 -5.66 10.09
N LEU A 303 6.97 -6.46 9.54
CA LEU A 303 7.09 -7.90 9.85
C LEU A 303 7.48 -8.16 11.30
N TYR A 304 8.38 -7.35 11.87
CA TYR A 304 8.70 -7.41 13.29
C TYR A 304 7.46 -7.13 14.16
N ILE A 305 6.66 -6.11 13.83
CA ILE A 305 5.40 -5.83 14.54
C ILE A 305 4.43 -7.02 14.42
N ALA A 306 4.39 -7.68 13.26
CA ALA A 306 3.57 -8.86 13.05
C ALA A 306 4.02 -10.06 13.91
N SER A 307 5.33 -10.33 14.00
CA SER A 307 5.86 -11.48 14.74
C SER A 307 5.64 -11.39 16.25
N VAL A 308 5.40 -10.18 16.75
CA VAL A 308 5.22 -9.90 18.18
C VAL A 308 3.79 -9.49 18.55
N ALA A 309 2.85 -9.55 17.60
CA ALA A 309 1.45 -9.23 17.80
C ALA A 309 0.75 -10.21 18.77
N ASN A 310 -0.28 -9.74 19.48
CA ASN A 310 -0.91 -10.52 20.57
C ASN A 310 -2.01 -11.46 20.08
N THR A 311 -2.70 -11.09 19.00
CA THR A 311 -3.84 -11.85 18.47
C THR A 311 -3.58 -12.27 17.03
N VAL A 312 -4.27 -13.32 16.57
CA VAL A 312 -4.15 -13.79 15.18
C VAL A 312 -4.59 -12.71 14.21
N PHE A 313 -5.68 -12.00 14.53
CA PHE A 313 -6.11 -10.81 13.78
C PHE A 313 -5.00 -9.77 13.62
N GLU A 314 -4.36 -9.36 14.72
CA GLU A 314 -3.28 -8.37 14.71
C GLU A 314 -2.09 -8.84 13.86
N ARG A 315 -1.67 -10.10 14.04
CA ARG A 315 -0.56 -10.70 13.30
C ARG A 315 -0.83 -10.75 11.81
N LEU A 316 -2.01 -11.25 11.42
CA LEU A 316 -2.40 -11.37 10.02
C LEU A 316 -2.53 -10.00 9.33
N LEU A 317 -3.14 -9.03 10.02
CA LEU A 317 -3.26 -7.66 9.51
C LEU A 317 -1.89 -7.00 9.34
N ALA A 318 -0.98 -7.15 10.30
CA ALA A 318 0.38 -6.61 10.20
C ALA A 318 1.18 -7.26 9.06
N CYS A 319 1.07 -8.57 8.85
CA CYS A 319 1.65 -9.27 7.69
C CYS A 319 1.08 -8.76 6.37
N ALA A 320 -0.23 -8.51 6.30
CA ALA A 320 -0.85 -7.94 5.11
C ALA A 320 -0.33 -6.54 4.80
N ILE A 321 -0.19 -5.68 5.82
CA ILE A 321 0.35 -4.33 5.65
C ILE A 321 1.82 -4.38 5.21
N ALA A 322 2.63 -5.26 5.79
CA ALA A 322 4.00 -5.48 5.33
C ALA A 322 4.05 -5.88 3.84
N THR A 323 3.12 -6.76 3.42
CA THR A 323 2.98 -7.16 2.02
C THR A 323 2.52 -6.00 1.13
N ILE A 324 1.61 -5.14 1.60
CA ILE A 324 1.20 -3.93 0.88
C ILE A 324 2.42 -3.06 0.59
N PHE A 325 3.26 -2.78 1.60
CA PHE A 325 4.48 -1.98 1.40
C PHE A 325 5.46 -2.64 0.40
N LEU A 326 5.69 -3.95 0.53
CA LEU A 326 6.56 -4.71 -0.35
C LEU A 326 6.08 -4.66 -1.81
N ILE A 327 4.82 -4.99 -2.06
CA ILE A 327 4.31 -5.08 -3.43
C ILE A 327 4.22 -3.69 -4.06
N TYR A 328 3.86 -2.66 -3.29
CA TYR A 328 3.88 -1.29 -3.78
C TYR A 328 5.27 -0.85 -4.26
N SER A 329 6.29 -1.01 -3.41
CA SER A 329 7.66 -0.58 -3.74
C SER A 329 8.23 -1.43 -4.87
N PHE A 330 8.04 -2.75 -4.81
CA PHE A 330 8.50 -3.68 -5.84
C PHE A 330 7.84 -3.43 -7.21
N VAL A 331 6.51 -3.28 -7.25
CA VAL A 331 5.79 -3.04 -8.51
C VAL A 331 6.14 -1.68 -9.11
N ASN A 332 6.23 -0.62 -8.28
CA ASN A 332 6.62 0.70 -8.78
C ASN A 332 8.06 0.69 -9.33
N MET A 333 9.05 0.29 -8.52
CA MET A 333 10.44 0.30 -8.94
C MET A 333 10.70 -0.68 -10.09
N GLY A 334 10.08 -1.87 -10.06
CA GLY A 334 10.17 -2.85 -11.13
C GLY A 334 9.58 -2.34 -12.46
N MET A 335 8.48 -1.60 -12.41
CA MET A 335 7.90 -0.97 -13.59
C MET A 335 8.80 0.11 -14.18
N VAL A 336 9.29 1.01 -13.32
CA VAL A 336 10.07 2.17 -13.75
C VAL A 336 11.45 1.75 -14.28
N SER A 337 12.01 0.64 -13.77
CA SER A 337 13.25 0.02 -14.26
C SER A 337 13.06 -0.91 -15.47
N GLY A 338 11.83 -1.10 -15.96
CA GLY A 338 11.55 -1.96 -17.11
C GLY A 338 11.55 -3.47 -16.84
N ILE A 339 11.52 -3.89 -15.56
CA ILE A 339 11.41 -5.30 -15.15
C ILE A 339 9.95 -5.79 -15.21
N LEU A 340 9.00 -4.89 -14.94
CA LEU A 340 7.56 -5.17 -14.88
C LEU A 340 6.78 -4.27 -15.86
N PRO A 341 5.59 -4.69 -16.33
CA PRO A 341 4.80 -3.87 -17.21
C PRO A 341 4.25 -2.62 -16.49
N VAL A 342 3.99 -1.56 -17.26
CA VAL A 342 3.44 -0.31 -16.71
C VAL A 342 2.01 -0.49 -16.24
N VAL A 343 1.81 -0.41 -14.92
CA VAL A 343 0.52 -0.60 -14.27
C VAL A 343 -0.02 0.61 -13.51
N GLY A 344 0.75 1.69 -13.38
CA GLY A 344 0.33 2.97 -12.77
C GLY A 344 0.10 2.89 -11.27
N VAL A 345 1.17 2.56 -10.52
CA VAL A 345 1.13 2.43 -9.06
C VAL A 345 2.13 3.44 -8.49
N PRO A 346 1.73 4.36 -7.59
CA PRO A 346 2.62 5.37 -7.04
C PRO A 346 3.61 4.76 -6.02
N LEU A 347 4.79 5.35 -5.88
CA LEU A 347 5.77 4.93 -4.89
C LEU A 347 5.33 5.37 -3.47
N PRO A 348 5.26 4.48 -2.46
CA PRO A 348 4.70 4.80 -1.14
C PRO A 348 5.39 5.97 -0.44
N PHE A 349 4.62 6.88 0.15
CA PHE A 349 5.11 8.06 0.88
C PHE A 349 5.93 9.08 0.06
N MET A 350 6.39 8.73 -1.14
CA MET A 350 7.16 9.61 -2.01
C MET A 350 6.31 10.25 -3.10
N SER A 351 5.62 9.43 -3.89
CA SER A 351 4.88 9.90 -5.06
C SER A 351 3.66 10.71 -4.71
N TYR A 352 3.25 11.57 -5.63
CA TYR A 352 1.98 12.28 -5.54
C TYR A 352 0.80 11.32 -5.73
N GLY A 353 -0.05 11.21 -4.71
CA GLY A 353 -1.26 10.37 -4.76
C GLY A 353 -2.07 10.44 -3.46
N GLY A 354 -3.13 11.25 -3.45
CA GLY A 354 -3.88 11.56 -2.21
C GLY A 354 -4.52 10.34 -1.55
N THR A 355 -5.33 9.57 -2.28
CA THR A 355 -6.03 8.39 -1.73
C THR A 355 -5.05 7.30 -1.31
N ALA A 356 -4.02 7.02 -2.12
CA ALA A 356 -2.99 6.04 -1.80
C ALA A 356 -2.24 6.42 -0.51
N LEU A 357 -1.81 7.67 -0.40
CA LEU A 357 -1.09 8.17 0.77
C LEU A 357 -1.95 8.11 2.04
N LEU A 358 -3.24 8.43 1.93
CA LEU A 358 -4.19 8.29 3.04
C LEU A 358 -4.27 6.84 3.53
N ILE A 359 -4.44 5.87 2.62
CA ILE A 359 -4.49 4.43 2.98
C ILE A 359 -3.17 3.97 3.60
N LEU A 360 -2.02 4.38 3.05
CA LEU A 360 -0.71 4.09 3.61
C LEU A 360 -0.54 4.68 5.03
N GLY A 361 -1.06 5.89 5.26
CA GLY A 361 -1.14 6.51 6.58
C GLY A 361 -1.97 5.68 7.57
N ILE A 362 -3.15 5.21 7.16
CA ILE A 362 -4.00 4.30 7.95
C ILE A 362 -3.23 3.01 8.28
N CYS A 363 -2.57 2.40 7.30
CA CYS A 363 -1.75 1.20 7.48
C CYS A 363 -0.66 1.41 8.55
N CYS A 364 0.08 2.51 8.51
CA CYS A 364 1.06 2.85 9.53
C CYS A 364 0.41 3.05 10.90
N GLY A 365 -0.73 3.75 10.98
CA GLY A 365 -1.47 3.94 12.23
C GLY A 365 -1.88 2.62 12.87
N LEU A 366 -2.38 1.68 12.06
CA LEU A 366 -2.73 0.33 12.53
C LEU A 366 -1.51 -0.44 13.06
N LEU A 367 -0.36 -0.38 12.36
CA LEU A 367 0.88 -0.99 12.85
C LEU A 367 1.34 -0.38 14.18
N MET A 368 1.29 0.95 14.31
CA MET A 368 1.62 1.65 15.56
C MET A 368 0.72 1.19 16.69
N LYS A 369 -0.59 1.07 16.44
CA LYS A 369 -1.55 0.60 17.43
C LYS A 369 -1.26 -0.83 17.90
N ILE A 370 -0.95 -1.74 16.98
CA ILE A 370 -0.57 -3.13 17.29
C ILE A 370 0.69 -3.16 18.17
N SER A 371 1.72 -2.39 17.79
CA SER A 371 2.98 -2.27 18.55
C SER A 371 2.75 -1.69 19.96
N ALA A 372 1.94 -0.64 20.09
CA ALA A 372 1.62 -0.01 21.37
C ALA A 372 0.87 -0.95 22.32
N GLN A 373 -0.13 -1.68 21.81
CA GLN A 373 -0.92 -2.59 22.64
C GLN A 373 -0.05 -3.70 23.25
N ARG A 374 0.95 -4.19 22.52
CA ARG A 374 1.95 -5.12 23.07
C ARG A 374 2.78 -4.45 24.17
N ARG A 375 3.37 -3.28 23.92
CA ARG A 375 4.22 -2.58 24.91
C ARG A 375 3.50 -2.35 26.23
N ILE A 376 2.21 -1.99 26.17
CA ILE A 376 1.36 -1.83 27.35
C ILE A 376 1.18 -3.16 28.10
N LYS A 377 0.89 -4.26 27.40
CA LYS A 377 0.75 -5.58 28.04
C LYS A 377 2.04 -6.04 28.71
N VAL A 378 3.18 -5.93 28.02
CA VAL A 378 4.50 -6.26 28.57
C VAL A 378 4.78 -5.44 29.83
N SER A 379 4.47 -4.14 29.81
CA SER A 379 4.68 -3.26 30.97
C SER A 379 3.79 -3.60 32.16
N LEU A 380 2.59 -4.15 31.94
CA LEU A 380 1.62 -4.46 33.00
C LEU A 380 1.82 -5.87 33.59
N TYR A 381 2.25 -6.83 32.78
CA TYR A 381 2.25 -8.26 33.12
C TYR A 381 3.64 -8.93 33.04
N GLY A 382 4.71 -8.17 32.76
CA GLY A 382 6.06 -8.74 32.59
C GLY A 382 6.16 -9.59 31.31
N ASP A 383 7.09 -10.54 31.26
CA ASP A 383 7.18 -11.52 30.15
C ASP A 383 6.21 -12.71 30.33
N ASP A 384 5.59 -12.84 31.49
CA ASP A 384 4.70 -13.96 31.87
C ASP A 384 3.36 -13.98 31.12
N TYR A 385 2.99 -12.94 30.37
CA TYR A 385 1.76 -12.95 29.57
C TYR A 385 1.82 -13.82 28.30
N ARG A 386 2.99 -14.38 27.96
CA ARG A 386 3.20 -15.24 26.77
C ARG A 386 2.99 -16.73 27.04
N SER A 387 2.91 -17.14 28.31
CA SER A 387 2.45 -18.48 28.72
C SER A 387 0.94 -18.57 28.66
#